data_AF-A0A821PDQ4-F1
#
_entry.id   AF-A0A821PDQ4-F1
#
_cell.length_a   1.000
_cell.length_b   1.000
_cell.length_c   1.000
_cell.angle_alpha   90.00
_cell.angle_beta   90.00
_cell.angle_gamma   90.00
#
_symmetry.space_group_name_H-M   'P 1'
#
loop_
_entity.id
_entity.type
_entity.pdbx_description
1 polymer ?
#
loop_
_entity_poly.entity_id
_entity_poly.type
_entity_poly.pdbx_seq_one_letter_code
_entity_poly.pdbx_strand_id
1 'polypeptide(L)'
;FNSRFHVIQPQIISAILLAGPGVFICTVIVALCAVYIFPYHWSWIDALMFGSILSATDPVAVVTLLHESGASKSLAALIDLESLLNDGSAFVIFSIFKDIVIKKATTTTSIIVEILKFTMGK
;
A
#
# COMPACT_ATOMS: atom_id res chain seq x y z
N PHE A 1 6.88 20.74 13.98
CA PHE A 1 7.01 20.01 12.70
C PHE A 1 8.45 19.93 12.17
N ASN A 2 9.43 20.70 12.69
CA ASN A 2 10.77 20.82 12.09
C ASN A 2 11.83 19.80 12.58
N SER A 3 11.54 19.00 13.63
CA SER A 3 12.54 18.11 14.27
C SER A 3 12.48 16.64 13.83
N ARG A 4 11.52 16.25 12.98
CA ARG A 4 11.30 14.83 12.59
C ARG A 4 12.02 14.44 11.29
N PHE A 5 12.24 15.37 10.36
CA PHE A 5 12.81 15.08 9.04
C PHE A 5 14.20 14.44 9.07
N HIS A 6 15.05 14.83 10.02
CA HIS A 6 16.40 14.30 10.14
C HIS A 6 16.42 12.86 10.71
N VAL A 7 15.39 12.48 11.46
CA VAL A 7 15.24 11.10 11.97
C VAL A 7 14.69 10.19 10.88
N ILE A 8 13.73 10.68 10.08
CA ILE A 8 12.96 9.95 9.06
C ILE A 8 13.80 9.53 7.83
N GLN A 9 14.74 10.37 7.39
CA GLN A 9 15.52 10.17 6.16
C GLN A 9 16.16 8.77 6.00
N PRO A 10 16.83 8.18 7.01
CA PRO A 10 17.40 6.85 6.88
C PRO A 10 16.37 5.72 6.88
N GLN A 11 15.13 5.92 7.35
CA GLN A 11 14.10 4.87 7.40
C GLN A 11 13.18 4.83 6.17
N ILE A 12 13.18 5.87 5.34
CA ILE A 12 12.39 5.93 4.10
C ILE A 12 12.74 4.74 3.17
N ILE A 13 14.01 4.34 3.10
CA ILE A 13 14.43 3.25 2.21
C ILE A 13 13.85 1.90 2.67
N SER A 14 13.93 1.60 3.97
CA SER A 14 13.32 0.39 4.54
C SER A 14 11.80 0.41 4.41
N ALA A 15 11.18 1.57 4.55
CA ALA A 15 9.74 1.71 4.44
C ALA A 15 9.26 1.61 2.99
N ILE A 16 10.02 2.10 2.00
CA ILE A 16 9.76 1.85 0.56
C ILE A 16 9.97 0.37 0.22
N LEU A 17 11.03 -0.25 0.75
CA LEU A 17 11.31 -1.68 0.56
C LEU A 17 10.30 -2.59 1.26
N LEU A 18 9.56 -2.11 2.25
CA LEU A 18 8.48 -2.88 2.89
C LEU A 18 7.14 -2.61 2.19
N ALA A 19 6.82 -1.34 1.91
CA ALA A 19 5.58 -0.93 1.27
C ALA A 19 5.47 -1.41 -0.20
N GLY A 20 6.57 -1.59 -0.91
CA GLY A 20 6.54 -2.13 -2.27
C GLY A 20 6.23 -3.64 -2.29
N PRO A 21 7.20 -4.49 -1.95
CA PRO A 21 7.04 -5.94 -2.04
C PRO A 21 6.11 -6.51 -0.96
N GLY A 22 6.04 -5.92 0.24
CA GLY A 22 5.14 -6.39 1.30
C GLY A 22 3.66 -6.24 0.92
N VAL A 23 3.27 -5.06 0.44
CA VAL A 23 1.91 -4.81 -0.08
C VAL A 23 1.60 -5.73 -1.24
N PHE A 24 2.56 -5.91 -2.16
CA PHE A 24 2.38 -6.78 -3.30
C PHE A 24 2.15 -8.24 -2.90
N ILE A 25 2.93 -8.76 -1.95
CA ILE A 25 2.76 -10.12 -1.43
C ILE A 25 1.40 -10.26 -0.74
N CYS A 26 1.02 -9.32 0.13
CA CYS A 26 -0.30 -9.33 0.78
C CYS A 26 -1.44 -9.32 -0.24
N THR A 27 -1.35 -8.45 -1.25
CA THR A 27 -2.30 -8.35 -2.35
C THR A 27 -2.47 -9.70 -3.07
N VAL A 28 -1.37 -10.38 -3.39
CA VAL A 28 -1.39 -11.69 -4.07
C VAL A 28 -2.00 -12.77 -3.18
N ILE A 29 -1.66 -12.80 -1.87
CA ILE A 29 -2.22 -13.77 -0.93
C ILE A 29 -3.73 -13.59 -0.79
N VAL A 30 -4.20 -12.36 -0.62
CA VAL A 30 -5.64 -12.07 -0.51
C VAL A 30 -6.34 -12.39 -1.82
N ALA A 31 -5.73 -12.10 -2.98
CA ALA A 31 -6.28 -12.47 -4.28
C ALA A 31 -6.42 -13.98 -4.44
N LEU A 32 -5.40 -14.76 -4.02
CA LEU A 32 -5.47 -16.23 -4.01
C LEU A 32 -6.62 -16.71 -3.13
N CYS A 33 -6.72 -16.21 -1.90
CA CYS A 33 -7.83 -16.52 -1.02
C CYS A 33 -9.18 -16.17 -1.66
N ALA A 34 -9.30 -15.02 -2.31
CA ALA A 34 -10.53 -14.59 -2.94
C ALA A 34 -10.96 -15.52 -4.09
N VAL A 35 -10.01 -15.96 -4.92
CA VAL A 35 -10.28 -16.87 -6.05
C VAL A 35 -10.72 -18.27 -5.57
N TYR A 36 -10.11 -18.79 -4.50
CA TYR A 36 -10.35 -20.16 -4.04
C TYR A 36 -11.44 -20.29 -2.97
N ILE A 37 -11.72 -19.25 -2.19
CA ILE A 37 -12.70 -19.29 -1.09
C ILE A 37 -14.06 -18.75 -1.53
N PHE A 38 -14.09 -17.69 -2.34
CA PHE A 38 -15.36 -17.07 -2.70
C PHE A 38 -15.99 -17.71 -3.94
N PRO A 39 -17.32 -17.98 -3.93
CA PRO A 39 -18.03 -18.58 -5.05
C PRO A 39 -18.40 -17.56 -6.14
N TYR A 40 -17.71 -16.43 -6.24
CA TYR A 40 -18.07 -15.33 -7.14
C TYR A 40 -17.45 -15.43 -8.54
N HIS A 41 -16.65 -16.47 -8.81
CA HIS A 41 -15.95 -16.68 -10.09
C HIS A 41 -15.19 -15.43 -10.59
N TRP A 42 -14.51 -14.73 -9.67
CA TRP A 42 -13.75 -13.53 -9.99
C TRP A 42 -12.59 -13.84 -10.93
N SER A 43 -12.30 -12.90 -11.85
CA SER A 43 -11.06 -12.96 -12.60
C SER A 43 -9.88 -12.67 -11.66
N TRP A 44 -8.68 -13.12 -12.04
CA TRP A 44 -7.46 -12.82 -11.29
C TRP A 44 -7.24 -11.32 -11.10
N ILE A 45 -7.64 -10.50 -12.07
CA ILE A 45 -7.47 -9.05 -12.00
C ILE A 45 -8.45 -8.44 -10.99
N ASP A 46 -9.69 -8.93 -10.92
CA ASP A 46 -10.68 -8.48 -9.93
C ASP A 46 -10.23 -8.87 -8.51
N ALA A 47 -9.68 -10.08 -8.36
CA ALA A 47 -9.15 -10.56 -7.08
C ALA A 47 -7.90 -9.79 -6.64
N LEU A 48 -7.01 -9.41 -7.57
CA LEU A 48 -5.85 -8.57 -7.28
C LEU A 48 -6.25 -7.12 -6.95
N MET A 49 -7.25 -6.58 -7.66
CA MET A 49 -7.84 -5.29 -7.31
C MET A 49 -8.42 -5.31 -5.89
N PHE A 50 -9.17 -6.36 -5.55
CA PHE A 50 -9.71 -6.55 -4.20
C PHE A 50 -8.60 -6.69 -3.14
N GLY A 51 -7.59 -7.51 -3.41
CA GLY A 51 -6.44 -7.69 -2.52
C GLY A 51 -5.66 -6.40 -2.27
N SER A 52 -5.55 -5.54 -3.27
CA SER A 52 -4.82 -4.27 -3.14
C SER A 52 -5.51 -3.28 -2.20
N ILE A 53 -6.84 -3.22 -2.21
CA ILE A 53 -7.61 -2.39 -1.25
C ILE A 53 -7.40 -2.89 0.18
N LEU A 54 -7.38 -4.21 0.37
CA LEU A 54 -7.24 -4.82 1.68
C LEU A 54 -5.80 -4.85 2.21
N SER A 55 -4.81 -4.53 1.37
CA SER A 55 -3.41 -4.54 1.78
C SER A 55 -2.98 -3.26 2.49
N ALA A 56 -3.80 -2.20 2.49
CA ALA A 56 -3.61 -1.01 3.31
C ALA A 56 -3.69 -1.40 4.81
N THR A 57 -2.79 -0.88 5.63
CA THR A 57 -2.66 -1.24 7.06
C THR A 57 -2.86 0.03 7.88
N ASP A 58 -3.81 0.00 8.80
CA ASP A 58 -4.05 1.11 9.71
C ASP A 58 -3.29 0.89 11.04
N PRO A 59 -2.28 1.71 11.36
CA PRO A 59 -1.49 1.56 12.57
C PRO A 59 -2.13 2.23 13.77
N VAL A 60 -3.26 2.94 13.64
CA VAL A 60 -3.82 3.79 14.71
C VAL A 60 -4.03 3.01 16.01
N ALA A 61 -4.47 1.75 15.91
CA ALA A 61 -4.61 0.86 17.08
C ALA A 61 -3.25 0.41 17.67
N VAL A 62 -2.24 0.25 16.84
CA VAL A 62 -0.89 -0.17 17.27
C VAL A 62 -0.13 1.00 17.90
N VAL A 63 -0.26 2.20 17.34
CA VAL A 63 0.38 3.42 17.84
C VAL A 63 -0.17 3.80 19.21
N THR A 64 -1.48 3.67 19.43
CA THR A 64 -2.11 3.92 20.73
C THR A 64 -1.61 2.97 21.81
N LEU A 65 -1.55 1.66 21.51
CA LEU A 65 -0.97 0.66 22.42
C LEU A 65 0.52 0.89 22.71
N LEU A 66 1.31 1.28 21.70
CA LEU A 66 2.73 1.59 21.90
C LEU A 66 2.94 2.86 22.75
N HIS A 67 2.08 3.86 22.60
CA HIS A 67 2.11 5.05 23.45
C HIS A 67 1.79 4.71 24.91
N GLU A 68 0.81 3.83 25.15
CA GLU A 68 0.48 3.33 26.49
C GLU A 68 1.62 2.50 27.10
N SER A 69 2.41 1.80 26.28
CA SER A 69 3.56 1.00 26.72
C SER A 69 4.85 1.81 26.94
N GLY A 70 4.83 3.14 26.76
CA GLY A 70 6.00 4.00 26.96
C GLY A 70 7.01 3.99 25.79
N ALA A 71 6.56 3.66 24.58
CA ALA A 71 7.43 3.63 23.41
C ALA A 71 8.02 5.02 23.05
N SER A 72 9.22 5.02 22.48
CA SER A 72 9.89 6.26 22.10
C SER A 72 9.14 7.00 20.99
N LYS A 73 9.19 8.34 21.01
CA LYS A 73 8.64 9.20 19.94
C LYS A 73 9.20 8.88 18.54
N SER A 74 10.36 8.24 18.47
CA SER A 74 10.97 7.79 17.22
C SER A 74 10.28 6.54 16.65
N LEU A 75 9.83 5.62 17.51
CA LEU A 75 9.16 4.39 17.08
C LEU A 75 7.75 4.68 16.58
N ALA A 76 7.00 5.55 17.28
CA ALA A 76 5.71 6.03 16.81
C ALA A 76 5.83 6.74 15.44
N ALA A 77 6.83 7.61 15.28
CA ALA A 77 7.07 8.29 14.01
C ALA A 77 7.44 7.34 12.85
N LEU A 78 8.12 6.22 13.16
CA LEU A 78 8.47 5.20 12.19
C LEU A 78 7.24 4.41 11.73
N ILE A 79 6.35 4.05 12.67
CA ILE A 79 5.10 3.35 12.38
C ILE A 79 4.17 4.24 11.55
N ASP A 80 4.02 5.52 11.93
CA ASP A 80 3.24 6.50 11.13
C ASP A 80 3.73 6.56 9.68
N LEU A 81 5.05 6.51 9.46
CA LEU A 81 5.65 6.56 8.13
C LEU A 81 5.45 5.26 7.35
N GLU A 82 5.60 4.11 8.01
CA GLU A 82 5.40 2.79 7.42
C GLU A 82 3.99 2.67 6.85
N SER A 83 2.99 3.07 7.63
CA SER A 83 1.61 2.95 7.19
C SER A 83 1.23 3.99 6.14
N LEU A 84 1.76 5.22 6.21
CA LEU A 84 1.57 6.20 5.13
C LEU A 84 2.12 5.69 3.79
N LEU A 85 3.27 5.03 3.80
CA LEU A 85 3.86 4.44 2.59
C LEU A 85 3.09 3.20 2.14
N ASN A 86 2.57 2.41 3.08
CA ASN A 86 1.74 1.25 2.81
C ASN A 86 0.43 1.65 2.12
N ASP A 87 -0.27 2.67 2.65
CA ASP A 87 -1.50 3.24 2.07
C ASP A 87 -1.26 3.80 0.66
N GLY A 88 -0.18 4.57 0.48
CA GLY A 88 0.19 5.09 -0.84
C GLY A 88 0.45 3.98 -1.85
N SER A 89 1.14 2.91 -1.44
CA SER A 89 1.49 1.78 -2.30
C SER A 89 0.25 0.95 -2.66
N ALA A 90 -0.61 0.67 -1.67
CA ALA A 90 -1.89 0.01 -1.86
C ALA A 90 -2.79 0.78 -2.84
N PHE A 91 -2.88 2.10 -2.69
CA PHE A 91 -3.64 2.97 -3.58
C PHE A 91 -3.14 2.96 -5.03
N VAL A 92 -1.81 3.00 -5.24
CA VAL A 92 -1.21 2.93 -6.57
C VAL A 92 -1.53 1.59 -7.23
N ILE A 93 -1.32 0.47 -6.52
CA ILE A 93 -1.61 -0.87 -7.04
C ILE A 93 -3.10 -1.02 -7.35
N PHE A 94 -3.97 -0.54 -6.47
CA PHE A 94 -5.42 -0.51 -6.69
C PHE A 94 -5.78 0.28 -7.96
N SER A 95 -5.23 1.48 -8.12
CA SER A 95 -5.54 2.33 -9.28
C SER A 95 -5.16 1.64 -10.58
N ILE A 96 -4.01 0.97 -10.64
CA ILE A 96 -3.57 0.19 -11.80
C ILE A 96 -4.58 -0.91 -12.13
N PHE A 97 -4.94 -1.76 -11.17
CA PHE A 97 -5.89 -2.85 -11.43
C PHE A 97 -7.28 -2.34 -11.77
N LYS A 98 -7.75 -1.29 -11.08
CA LYS A 98 -9.01 -0.62 -11.37
C LYS A 98 -9.06 -0.12 -12.82
N ASP A 99 -8.00 0.51 -13.31
CA ASP A 99 -7.95 0.98 -14.70
C ASP A 99 -7.93 -0.17 -15.71
N ILE A 100 -7.27 -1.29 -15.38
CA ILE A 100 -7.31 -2.50 -16.21
C ILE A 100 -8.75 -3.07 -16.28
N VAL A 101 -9.45 -3.15 -15.15
CA VAL A 101 -10.83 -3.65 -15.06
C VAL A 101 -11.82 -2.73 -15.77
N ILE A 102 -11.77 -1.42 -15.50
CA ILE A 102 -12.75 -0.43 -15.99
C ILE A 102 -12.47 -0.03 -17.44
N LYS A 103 -11.21 0.28 -17.79
CA LYS A 103 -10.86 0.83 -19.12
C LYS A 103 -10.46 -0.25 -20.13
N LYS A 104 -10.35 -1.53 -19.73
CA LYS A 104 -9.72 -2.60 -20.54
C LYS A 104 -8.35 -2.18 -21.12
N ALA A 105 -7.60 -1.37 -20.38
CA ALA A 105 -6.34 -0.80 -20.86
C ALA A 105 -5.20 -1.80 -20.65
N THR A 106 -4.85 -2.55 -21.70
CA THR A 106 -3.86 -3.66 -21.65
C THR A 106 -2.40 -3.20 -21.79
N THR A 107 -2.13 -1.91 -22.01
CA THR A 107 -0.79 -1.48 -22.42
C THR A 107 0.05 -1.00 -21.23
N THR A 108 1.16 -1.68 -20.96
CA THR A 108 2.18 -1.36 -19.93
C THR A 108 2.60 0.12 -19.92
N THR A 109 2.58 0.77 -21.09
CA THR A 109 2.86 2.20 -21.26
C THR A 109 1.85 3.09 -20.53
N SER A 110 0.56 2.71 -20.51
CA SER A 110 -0.49 3.46 -19.82
C SER A 110 -0.29 3.44 -18.31
N ILE A 111 0.13 2.29 -17.75
CA ILE A 111 0.40 2.12 -16.32
C ILE A 111 1.52 3.05 -15.87
N ILE A 112 2.63 3.11 -16.61
CA ILE A 112 3.77 3.98 -16.29
C ILE A 112 3.38 5.46 -16.36
N VAL A 113 2.57 5.84 -17.36
CA VAL A 113 2.06 7.21 -17.52
C VAL A 113 1.08 7.58 -16.40
N GLU A 114 0.24 6.65 -15.93
CA GLU A 114 -0.69 6.87 -14.81
C GLU A 114 0.08 7.07 -13.50
N ILE A 115 1.08 6.22 -13.21
CA ILE A 115 1.98 6.38 -12.05
C ILE A 115 2.69 7.73 -12.08
N LEU A 116 3.19 8.15 -13.25
CA LEU A 116 3.84 9.45 -13.42
C LEU A 116 2.86 10.62 -13.22
N LYS A 117 1.64 10.54 -13.77
CA LYS A 117 0.61 11.57 -13.56
C LYS A 117 0.24 11.73 -12.09
N PHE A 118 0.02 10.62 -11.39
CA PHE A 118 -0.23 10.62 -9.95
C PHE A 118 0.95 11.19 -9.15
N THR A 119 2.19 10.84 -9.52
CA THR A 119 3.40 11.41 -8.90
C THR A 119 3.50 12.93 -9.13
N MET A 120 3.00 13.42 -10.26
CA MET A 120 2.95 14.85 -10.60
C MET A 120 1.72 15.59 -10.06
N GLY A 121 0.85 14.92 -9.29
CA GLY A 121 -0.33 15.53 -8.66
C GLY A 121 -1.42 15.96 -9.64
N LYS A 122 -1.51 15.33 -10.82
CA LYS A 122 -2.54 15.58 -11.84
C LYS A 122 -3.40 14.37 -12.11
#